data_AF-A0A5N6PFU0-F1
#
_entry.id   AF-A0A5N6PFU0-F1
#
_cell.length_a   1.000
_cell.length_b   1.000
_cell.length_c   1.000
_cell.angle_alpha   90.00
_cell.angle_beta   90.00
_cell.angle_gamma   90.00
#
_symmetry.space_group_name_H-M   'P 1'
#
loop_
_entity.id
_entity.type
_entity.pdbx_description
1 polymer ?
#
loop_
_entity_poly.entity_id
_entity_poly.type
_entity_poly.pdbx_seq_one_letter_code
_entity_poly.pdbx_strand_id
1 'polypeptide(L)'
;MNENKLTEVNVQKQQVQTTEDDFWNLAFETFLPDQNNSADDYYPSEDEFVPYMEDDYLQILYENRPEDKYVPCDPWQDEYDDSFSGQFYETYTCSPHITKHTKAKMTINNFEKGGDGGGPSECDNKYHSNDTPIVALSTGWYDKGKRCHKFIKIHYKGKSVKAKVVDECDSTMGCDKEHGFQPPCPNNVVDGSKAVWKALGVPESDWGEAEVTCFEKGGGGGGPSECDGHYHSDDTLIVALSTRWYNHGQRCFKFININYNGKSVQAMVIDECDSTRGCKDDIVDASKAVWKALQVPKSQWGETSVTWSDA
;
A
#
# COMPACT_ATOMS: atom_id res chain seq x y z
N MET A 1 -10.40 -88.84 29.13
CA MET A 1 -9.55 -87.75 28.62
C MET A 1 -9.56 -87.86 27.11
N ASN A 2 -10.07 -86.83 26.44
CA ASN A 2 -10.55 -86.84 25.07
C ASN A 2 -9.47 -87.05 24.02
N GLU A 3 -9.79 -87.88 23.03
CA GLU A 3 -9.19 -87.86 21.69
C GLU A 3 -9.80 -86.70 20.87
N ASN A 4 -8.98 -85.97 20.13
CA ASN A 4 -9.31 -85.59 18.74
C ASN A 4 -8.09 -84.99 18.04
N LYS A 5 -7.86 -85.52 16.85
CA LYS A 5 -6.85 -85.18 15.85
C LYS A 5 -7.60 -84.60 14.64
N LEU A 6 -6.97 -83.68 13.92
CA LEU A 6 -7.38 -83.11 12.62
C LEU A 6 -8.58 -82.13 12.71
N THR A 7 -8.73 -81.07 11.91
CA THR A 7 -8.35 -80.78 10.51
C THR A 7 -8.37 -79.25 10.29
N GLU A 8 -7.59 -78.78 9.33
CA GLU A 8 -7.69 -77.45 8.70
C GLU A 8 -9.11 -77.17 8.17
N VAL A 9 -9.60 -75.94 8.36
CA VAL A 9 -10.80 -75.44 7.67
C VAL A 9 -10.41 -74.29 6.75
N ASN A 10 -10.72 -74.53 5.49
CA ASN A 10 -10.52 -73.73 4.30
C ASN A 10 -11.37 -72.45 4.37
N VAL A 11 -10.76 -71.25 4.37
CA VAL A 11 -11.52 -70.00 4.26
C VAL A 11 -11.82 -69.76 2.78
N GLN A 12 -13.01 -70.15 2.34
CA GLN A 12 -13.54 -69.70 1.06
C GLN A 12 -13.79 -68.18 1.11
N LYS A 13 -13.21 -67.44 0.17
CA LYS A 13 -13.58 -66.05 -0.09
C LYS A 13 -15.03 -66.02 -0.57
N GLN A 14 -15.94 -65.67 0.34
CA GLN A 14 -17.30 -65.30 -0.02
C GLN A 14 -17.26 -63.85 -0.52
N GLN A 15 -17.43 -63.65 -1.82
CA GLN A 15 -17.69 -62.34 -2.41
C GLN A 15 -19.04 -61.85 -1.87
N VAL A 16 -19.03 -60.84 -1.01
CA VAL A 16 -20.24 -60.08 -0.67
C VAL A 16 -20.40 -59.03 -1.76
N GLN A 17 -21.47 -59.16 -2.52
CA GLN A 17 -21.82 -58.28 -3.63
C GLN A 17 -22.75 -57.20 -3.07
N THR A 18 -22.20 -56.04 -2.73
CA THR A 18 -22.97 -54.85 -2.30
C THR A 18 -23.48 -54.11 -3.53
N THR A 19 -24.78 -53.80 -3.58
CA THR A 19 -25.39 -53.03 -4.66
C THR A 19 -25.24 -51.51 -4.40
N GLU A 20 -25.44 -50.69 -5.44
CA GLU A 20 -25.35 -49.22 -5.35
C GLU A 20 -26.32 -48.64 -4.30
N ASP A 21 -27.44 -49.32 -4.04
CA ASP A 21 -28.44 -48.93 -3.04
C ASP A 21 -27.97 -49.16 -1.58
N ASP A 22 -27.06 -50.11 -1.34
CA ASP A 22 -26.46 -50.33 -0.02
C ASP A 22 -25.48 -49.21 0.36
N PHE A 23 -24.87 -48.56 -0.64
CA PHE A 23 -23.94 -47.44 -0.43
C PHE A 23 -24.69 -46.15 -0.06
N TRP A 24 -25.88 -45.92 -0.61
CA TRP A 24 -26.69 -44.73 -0.32
C TRP A 24 -27.45 -44.83 1.01
N ASN A 25 -27.86 -46.04 1.43
CA ASN A 25 -28.54 -46.21 2.72
C ASN A 25 -27.58 -46.08 3.92
N LEU A 26 -26.28 -46.36 3.76
CA LEU A 26 -25.28 -46.05 4.79
C LEU A 26 -24.99 -44.53 4.89
N ALA A 27 -25.14 -43.81 3.77
CA ALA A 27 -24.88 -42.38 3.71
C ALA A 27 -26.03 -41.54 4.29
N PHE A 28 -27.27 -42.06 4.31
CA PHE A 28 -28.44 -41.30 4.78
C PHE A 28 -28.71 -41.38 6.27
N GLU A 29 -28.30 -42.44 6.98
CA GLU A 29 -28.46 -42.52 8.45
C GLU A 29 -27.34 -41.81 9.24
N THR A 30 -26.34 -41.22 8.56
CA THR A 30 -25.25 -40.50 9.23
C THR A 30 -25.57 -39.00 9.45
N PHE A 31 -26.72 -38.50 8.99
CA PHE A 31 -26.97 -37.05 8.88
C PHE A 31 -28.31 -36.51 9.39
N LEU A 32 -28.88 -37.07 10.46
CA LEU A 32 -29.88 -36.35 11.27
C LEU A 32 -29.58 -36.51 12.77
N PRO A 33 -29.33 -35.43 13.53
CA PRO A 33 -29.25 -35.51 14.98
C PRO A 33 -30.66 -35.57 15.60
N ASP A 34 -30.84 -36.50 16.53
CA ASP A 34 -31.99 -36.58 17.43
C ASP A 34 -32.20 -35.26 18.19
N GLN A 35 -33.40 -34.70 18.09
CA GLN A 35 -33.87 -33.62 18.95
C GLN A 35 -34.38 -34.22 20.26
N ASN A 36 -33.61 -34.11 21.36
CA ASN A 36 -34.07 -33.63 22.68
C ASN A 36 -33.04 -33.78 23.82
N ASN A 37 -32.51 -32.63 24.25
CA ASN A 37 -32.10 -32.19 25.60
C ASN A 37 -31.73 -33.21 26.69
N SER A 38 -30.46 -33.15 27.13
CA SER A 38 -30.07 -33.02 28.55
C SER A 38 -28.63 -32.51 28.62
N ALA A 39 -28.39 -31.54 29.50
CA ALA A 39 -27.13 -30.85 29.71
C ALA A 39 -25.97 -31.80 30.06
N ASP A 40 -24.77 -31.48 29.55
CA ASP A 40 -23.52 -31.38 30.31
C ASP A 40 -22.39 -30.88 29.39
N ASP A 41 -21.70 -29.82 29.83
CA ASP A 41 -20.62 -29.12 29.13
C ASP A 41 -19.37 -30.01 28.96
N TYR A 42 -18.92 -30.21 27.72
CA TYR A 42 -17.60 -30.79 27.41
C TYR A 42 -16.85 -29.89 26.41
N TYR A 43 -15.90 -29.10 26.93
CA TYR A 43 -14.98 -28.28 26.16
C TYR A 43 -13.82 -29.14 25.60
N PRO A 44 -13.55 -29.17 24.28
CA PRO A 44 -12.32 -29.73 23.74
C PRO A 44 -11.12 -28.80 24.04
N SER A 45 -9.98 -29.40 24.41
CA SER A 45 -8.71 -28.74 24.76
C SER A 45 -8.04 -28.00 23.60
N GLU A 46 -7.42 -26.85 23.90
CA GLU A 46 -6.84 -25.86 22.97
C GLU A 46 -5.54 -26.26 22.21
N ASP A 47 -5.31 -27.54 21.88
CA ASP A 47 -4.02 -27.97 21.30
C ASP A 47 -4.10 -28.51 19.86
N GLU A 48 -5.17 -28.21 19.12
CA GLU A 48 -5.23 -28.51 17.67
C GLU A 48 -5.61 -27.28 16.84
N PHE A 49 -4.94 -26.15 17.13
CA PHE A 49 -5.02 -24.96 16.27
C PHE A 49 -4.14 -25.18 15.03
N VAL A 50 -4.74 -25.73 13.98
CA VAL A 50 -4.20 -25.61 12.62
C VAL A 50 -4.19 -24.11 12.30
N PRO A 51 -3.04 -23.46 12.07
CA PRO A 51 -3.05 -22.04 11.78
C PRO A 51 -3.68 -21.86 10.40
N TYR A 52 -4.93 -21.39 10.40
CA TYR A 52 -5.51 -20.73 9.25
C TYR A 52 -4.52 -19.64 8.81
N MET A 53 -3.97 -19.81 7.60
CA MET A 53 -3.27 -18.75 6.89
C MET A 53 -4.30 -17.70 6.51
N GLU A 54 -4.67 -16.85 7.46
CA GLU A 54 -5.62 -15.77 7.27
C GLU A 54 -4.90 -14.42 7.21
N ASP A 55 -4.86 -13.97 5.96
CA ASP A 55 -4.77 -12.60 5.46
C ASP A 55 -3.44 -11.84 5.42
N ASP A 56 -3.16 -11.33 4.22
CA ASP A 56 -2.06 -10.46 3.80
C ASP A 56 -2.10 -9.05 4.46
N TYR A 57 -2.00 -8.94 5.79
CA TYR A 57 -2.06 -7.64 6.47
C TYR A 57 -0.77 -7.22 7.17
N LEU A 58 -0.52 -5.91 7.10
CA LEU A 58 0.49 -5.22 7.87
C LEU A 58 0.11 -5.23 9.36
N GLN A 59 0.98 -5.71 10.25
CA GLN A 59 0.73 -5.66 11.70
C GLN A 59 1.70 -4.71 12.39
N ILE A 60 1.20 -3.85 13.28
CA ILE A 60 2.01 -2.94 14.10
C ILE A 60 2.06 -3.46 15.55
N LEU A 61 3.22 -3.92 16.02
CA LEU A 61 3.44 -4.27 17.44
C LEU A 61 4.26 -3.17 18.15
N TYR A 62 3.76 -2.69 19.29
CA TYR A 62 4.43 -1.68 20.14
C TYR A 62 5.10 -2.35 21.35
N GLU A 63 6.35 -1.97 21.65
CA GLU A 63 7.11 -2.52 22.80
C GLU A 63 6.82 -1.84 24.15
N ASN A 64 6.06 -0.74 24.22
CA ASN A 64 5.65 -0.11 25.49
C ASN A 64 4.34 0.68 25.30
N ARG A 65 3.27 0.29 26.00
CA ARG A 65 1.90 0.81 25.87
C ARG A 65 1.57 1.83 26.98
N PRO A 66 1.34 3.12 26.70
CA PRO A 66 0.44 3.93 27.51
C PRO A 66 -1.00 3.56 27.13
N GLU A 67 -1.87 3.40 28.12
CA GLU A 67 -3.31 3.23 27.91
C GLU A 67 -3.91 4.57 27.48
N ASP A 68 -3.69 4.95 26.23
CA ASP A 68 -4.34 6.13 25.66
C ASP A 68 -5.85 5.85 25.55
N LYS A 69 -6.65 6.68 26.20
CA LYS A 69 -8.12 6.64 26.18
C LYS A 69 -8.59 6.72 24.73
N TYR A 70 -9.17 5.63 24.21
CA TYR A 70 -9.73 5.61 22.87
C TYR A 70 -10.80 6.69 22.71
N VAL A 71 -10.56 7.60 21.78
CA VAL A 71 -11.59 8.49 21.24
C VAL A 71 -11.98 7.88 19.90
N PRO A 72 -13.24 7.44 19.72
CA PRO A 72 -13.72 7.00 18.41
C PRO A 72 -13.43 8.07 17.37
N CYS A 73 -12.92 7.68 16.20
CA CYS A 73 -12.97 8.56 15.04
C CYS A 73 -14.43 8.88 14.76
N ASP A 74 -14.88 10.07 15.15
CA ASP A 74 -16.20 10.56 14.78
C ASP A 74 -16.12 10.93 13.29
N PRO A 75 -16.96 10.40 12.40
CA PRO A 75 -16.85 10.58 10.95
C PRO A 75 -17.33 11.96 10.48
N TRP A 76 -17.31 12.98 11.34
CA TRP A 76 -17.44 14.36 10.89
C TRP A 76 -16.14 14.71 10.16
N GLN A 77 -16.08 14.23 8.93
CA GLN A 77 -15.16 14.60 7.88
C GLN A 77 -15.28 16.10 7.71
N ASP A 78 -14.24 16.84 8.09
CA ASP A 78 -14.09 18.18 7.58
C ASP A 78 -13.73 18.00 6.10
N GLU A 79 -14.74 18.16 5.23
CA GLU A 79 -14.53 18.29 3.79
C GLU A 79 -13.67 19.53 3.58
N TYR A 80 -12.39 19.33 3.22
CA TYR A 80 -11.54 20.45 2.84
C TYR A 80 -11.99 20.92 1.46
N ASP A 81 -12.68 22.06 1.43
CA ASP A 81 -12.98 22.80 0.20
C ASP A 81 -11.69 23.47 -0.27
N ASP A 82 -10.94 22.76 -1.11
CA ASP A 82 -9.96 23.43 -1.95
C ASP A 82 -10.73 24.30 -2.95
N SER A 83 -10.91 25.57 -2.57
CA SER A 83 -11.66 26.58 -3.32
C SER A 83 -11.12 26.81 -4.74
N PHE A 84 -9.95 26.27 -5.07
CA PHE A 84 -9.35 26.30 -6.40
C PHE A 84 -9.69 25.08 -7.26
N SER A 85 -10.14 23.98 -6.65
CA SER A 85 -10.38 22.70 -7.32
C SER A 85 -11.85 22.23 -7.29
N GLY A 86 -12.64 22.57 -6.28
CA GLY A 86 -14.01 22.07 -6.15
C GLY A 86 -14.09 20.53 -6.06
N GLN A 87 -12.98 19.88 -5.67
CA GLN A 87 -12.90 18.47 -5.31
C GLN A 87 -12.67 18.40 -3.80
N PHE A 88 -13.42 17.53 -3.13
CA PHE A 88 -13.33 17.37 -1.68
C PHE A 88 -12.38 16.21 -1.36
N TYR A 89 -11.36 16.49 -0.55
CA TYR A 89 -10.50 15.47 0.05
C TYR A 89 -11.00 15.17 1.45
N GLU A 90 -11.05 13.88 1.79
CA GLU A 90 -11.35 13.47 3.15
C GLU A 90 -10.15 13.79 4.03
N THR A 91 -10.34 14.70 4.97
CA THR A 91 -9.33 14.97 6.01
C THR A 91 -9.70 14.24 7.29
N TYR A 92 -8.67 13.91 8.06
CA TYR A 92 -8.77 13.12 9.26
C TYR A 92 -7.84 13.67 10.33
N THR A 93 -8.41 13.98 11.49
CA THR A 93 -7.65 14.32 12.71
C THR A 93 -7.37 13.09 13.58
N CYS A 94 -7.85 11.92 13.15
CA CYS A 94 -7.85 10.68 13.92
C CYS A 94 -7.53 9.48 13.01
N SER A 95 -7.08 8.38 13.60
CA SER A 95 -6.75 7.14 12.90
C SER A 95 -7.48 5.95 13.53
N PRO A 96 -7.62 4.81 12.83
CA PRO A 96 -8.24 3.62 13.40
C PRO A 96 -7.60 3.19 14.72
N HIS A 97 -8.39 2.54 15.59
CA HIS A 97 -7.92 2.12 16.91
C HIS A 97 -6.67 1.25 16.82
N ILE A 98 -5.64 1.60 17.60
CA ILE A 98 -4.42 0.79 17.72
C ILE A 98 -4.72 -0.46 18.55
N THR A 99 -4.68 -1.62 17.92
CA THR A 99 -4.82 -2.92 18.58
C THR A 99 -3.48 -3.66 18.59
N LYS A 100 -3.44 -4.87 19.17
CA LYS A 100 -2.28 -5.77 19.03
C LYS A 100 -1.98 -6.11 17.56
N HIS A 101 -2.97 -6.03 16.67
CA HIS A 101 -2.79 -6.30 15.24
C HIS A 101 -3.46 -5.18 14.45
N THR A 102 -2.91 -3.97 14.59
CA THR A 102 -3.42 -2.81 13.85
C THR A 102 -3.14 -3.01 12.37
N LYS A 103 -4.20 -3.08 11.56
CA LYS A 103 -4.11 -3.15 10.09
C LYS A 103 -3.81 -1.76 9.55
N ALA A 104 -2.87 -1.69 8.60
CA ALA A 104 -2.47 -0.45 7.95
C ALA A 104 -2.19 -0.65 6.46
N LYS A 105 -2.35 0.42 5.68
CA LYS A 105 -1.83 0.53 4.30
C LYS A 105 -0.37 0.95 4.38
N MET A 106 0.50 0.28 3.63
CA MET A 106 1.90 0.66 3.55
C MET A 106 2.18 1.37 2.23
N THR A 107 2.80 2.54 2.31
CA THR A 107 3.26 3.36 1.17
C THR A 107 4.78 3.50 1.23
N ILE A 108 5.38 3.96 0.13
CA ILE A 108 6.82 4.21 0.06
C ILE A 108 7.07 5.70 0.02
N ASN A 109 8.03 6.14 0.82
CA ASN A 109 8.43 7.54 0.88
C ASN A 109 9.94 7.69 0.94
N ASN A 110 10.37 8.85 0.49
CA ASN A 110 11.74 9.30 0.41
C ASN A 110 11.99 10.38 1.46
N PHE A 111 12.70 10.02 2.52
CA PHE A 111 13.05 10.90 3.64
C PHE A 111 14.36 11.68 3.41
N GLU A 112 14.98 11.54 2.24
CA GLU A 112 16.24 12.21 1.91
C GLU A 112 16.00 13.62 1.38
N LYS A 113 17.03 14.46 1.46
CA LYS A 113 16.95 15.83 0.97
C LYS A 113 16.74 15.85 -0.54
N GLY A 114 15.72 16.57 -1.00
CA GLY A 114 15.36 16.66 -2.41
C GLY A 114 14.65 15.42 -2.94
N GLY A 115 14.16 14.56 -2.05
CA GLY A 115 13.20 13.52 -2.36
C GLY A 115 11.75 14.00 -2.29
N ASP A 116 10.83 13.05 -2.48
CA ASP A 116 9.40 13.29 -2.59
C ASP A 116 8.70 13.58 -1.25
N GLY A 117 9.33 13.27 -0.11
CA GLY A 117 8.78 13.55 1.23
C GLY A 117 8.75 15.04 1.61
N GLY A 118 9.08 15.93 0.67
CA GLY A 118 9.02 17.37 0.85
C GLY A 118 10.06 17.91 1.85
N GLY A 119 9.57 18.40 2.98
CA GLY A 119 10.35 19.03 4.03
C GLY A 119 11.21 18.04 4.85
N PRO A 120 12.02 18.55 5.79
CA PRO A 120 12.64 17.70 6.80
C PRO A 120 11.59 17.11 7.75
N SER A 121 11.83 15.92 8.30
CA SER A 121 10.83 15.20 9.10
C SER A 121 10.46 15.87 10.43
N GLU A 122 9.17 15.81 10.78
CA GLU A 122 8.55 16.58 11.87
C GLU A 122 9.15 16.27 13.25
N CYS A 123 9.56 15.03 13.52
CA CYS A 123 10.06 14.68 14.85
C CYS A 123 11.38 15.37 15.24
N ASP A 124 12.25 15.68 14.27
CA ASP A 124 13.57 16.24 14.55
C ASP A 124 14.09 17.28 13.57
N ASN A 125 13.25 17.73 12.64
CA ASN A 125 13.58 18.71 11.60
C ASN A 125 14.82 18.31 10.80
N LYS A 126 14.94 17.03 10.44
CA LYS A 126 16.06 16.50 9.63
C LYS A 126 15.57 15.61 8.51
N TYR A 127 16.38 15.57 7.46
CA TYR A 127 16.32 14.50 6.46
C TYR A 127 17.01 13.25 7.00
N HIS A 128 16.51 12.09 6.58
CA HIS A 128 17.01 10.78 7.00
C HIS A 128 17.34 9.93 5.77
N SER A 129 18.32 9.04 5.90
CA SER A 129 18.66 8.14 4.79
C SER A 129 17.60 7.05 4.62
N ASN A 130 17.20 6.81 3.37
CA ASN A 130 16.25 5.75 3.01
C ASN A 130 16.79 4.34 3.22
N ASP A 131 18.10 4.20 3.45
CA ASP A 131 18.75 2.93 3.82
C ASP A 131 18.58 2.59 5.33
N THR A 132 17.97 3.49 6.11
CA THR A 132 17.62 3.22 7.51
C THR A 132 16.14 2.85 7.64
N PRO A 133 15.75 1.83 8.42
CA PRO A 133 14.35 1.48 8.63
C PRO A 133 13.60 2.56 9.44
N ILE A 134 13.00 3.51 8.72
CA ILE A 134 12.23 4.63 9.27
C ILE A 134 10.86 4.74 8.61
N VAL A 135 9.92 5.38 9.30
CA VAL A 135 8.54 5.58 8.84
C VAL A 135 7.95 6.93 9.25
N ALA A 136 6.97 7.38 8.49
CA ALA A 136 5.93 8.32 8.91
C ALA A 136 4.64 7.59 9.28
N LEU A 137 3.82 8.19 10.14
CA LEU A 137 2.51 7.65 10.54
C LEU A 137 1.42 8.68 10.25
N SER A 138 0.24 8.23 9.81
CA SER A 138 -0.95 9.10 9.72
C SER A 138 -1.20 9.89 11.01
N THR A 139 -1.71 11.12 10.91
CA THR A 139 -1.86 12.06 12.05
C THR A 139 -2.38 11.44 13.35
N GLY A 140 -3.45 10.66 13.29
CA GLY A 140 -4.00 10.03 14.49
C GLY A 140 -3.07 8.99 15.14
N TRP A 141 -2.32 8.25 14.32
CA TRP A 141 -1.26 7.35 14.79
C TRP A 141 0.06 8.08 15.07
N TYR A 142 0.32 9.25 14.53
CA TYR A 142 1.44 10.07 14.94
C TYR A 142 1.25 10.61 16.36
N ASP A 143 0.00 10.97 16.70
CA ASP A 143 -0.45 11.44 18.02
C ASP A 143 0.41 12.60 18.53
N LYS A 144 0.49 13.68 17.72
CA LYS A 144 1.18 14.92 18.08
C LYS A 144 2.62 14.67 18.55
N GLY A 145 3.32 13.79 17.83
CA GLY A 145 4.71 13.43 18.10
C GLY A 145 4.92 12.54 19.32
N LYS A 146 3.87 12.05 20.01
CA LYS A 146 4.05 11.12 21.13
C LYS A 146 4.74 9.81 20.71
N ARG A 147 4.72 9.48 19.42
CA ARG A 147 5.43 8.31 18.86
C ARG A 147 6.78 8.63 18.27
N CYS A 148 7.20 9.91 18.26
CA CYS A 148 8.50 10.29 17.73
C CYS A 148 9.65 9.51 18.35
N HIS A 149 10.51 9.02 17.47
CA HIS A 149 11.70 8.24 17.79
C HIS A 149 11.45 6.92 18.53
N LYS A 150 10.19 6.53 18.72
CA LYS A 150 9.82 5.20 19.17
C LYS A 150 9.88 4.25 17.99
N PHE A 151 10.09 2.98 18.32
CA PHE A 151 10.10 1.92 17.33
C PHE A 151 8.73 1.25 17.25
N ILE A 152 8.31 0.99 16.03
CA ILE A 152 7.21 0.08 15.74
C ILE A 152 7.76 -1.17 15.08
N LYS A 153 7.07 -2.29 15.28
CA LYS A 153 7.37 -3.52 14.56
C LYS A 153 6.30 -3.73 13.50
N ILE A 154 6.72 -3.75 12.25
CA ILE A 154 5.87 -3.91 11.08
C ILE A 154 5.99 -5.37 10.64
N HIS A 155 4.86 -6.03 10.41
CA HIS A 155 4.81 -7.42 9.96
C HIS A 155 4.19 -7.52 8.57
N TYR A 156 4.76 -8.33 7.68
CA TYR A 156 4.20 -8.63 6.37
C TYR A 156 4.62 -10.03 5.93
N LYS A 157 3.66 -10.89 5.54
CA LYS A 157 3.90 -12.25 5.03
C LYS A 157 4.93 -13.05 5.86
N GLY A 158 4.73 -13.10 7.17
CA GLY A 158 5.60 -13.81 8.12
C GLY A 158 6.96 -13.16 8.38
N LYS A 159 7.30 -12.07 7.67
CA LYS A 159 8.48 -11.25 7.95
C LYS A 159 8.11 -10.08 8.85
N SER A 160 9.10 -9.55 9.54
CA SER A 160 8.91 -8.36 10.36
C SER A 160 10.14 -7.48 10.36
N VAL A 161 9.94 -6.17 10.45
CA VAL A 161 10.99 -5.16 10.56
C VAL A 161 10.68 -4.23 11.72
N LYS A 162 11.72 -3.84 12.45
CA LYS A 162 11.64 -2.78 13.46
C LYS A 162 12.00 -1.47 12.79
N ALA A 163 11.07 -0.52 12.76
CA ALA A 163 11.26 0.77 12.12
C ALA A 163 11.06 1.91 13.13
N LYS A 164 11.84 2.98 12.99
CA LYS A 164 11.76 4.16 13.85
C LYS A 164 10.77 5.17 13.26
N VAL A 165 9.84 5.67 14.07
CA VAL A 165 8.97 6.77 13.67
C VAL A 165 9.79 8.06 13.67
N VAL A 166 9.85 8.72 12.52
CA VAL A 166 10.58 9.98 12.35
C VAL A 166 9.70 11.12 11.87
N ASP A 167 8.50 10.82 11.37
CA ASP A 167 7.68 11.81 10.69
C ASP A 167 6.17 11.60 10.88
N GLU A 168 5.42 12.61 10.49
CA GLU A 168 3.97 12.60 10.33
C GLU A 168 3.61 12.48 8.84
N CYS A 169 2.63 11.63 8.53
CA CYS A 169 1.94 11.65 7.25
C CYS A 169 0.65 12.45 7.48
N ASP A 170 0.66 13.73 7.15
CA ASP A 170 -0.41 14.66 7.54
C ASP A 170 -1.72 14.30 6.84
N SER A 171 -2.71 13.86 7.62
CA SER A 171 -4.05 13.53 7.13
C SER A 171 -5.06 14.66 7.30
N THR A 172 -4.65 15.79 7.88
CA THR A 172 -5.50 16.94 8.19
C THR A 172 -5.51 17.99 7.10
N MET A 173 -4.43 18.07 6.34
CA MET A 173 -4.26 19.05 5.28
C MET A 173 -3.29 18.54 4.21
N GLY A 174 -3.30 19.22 3.08
CA GLY A 174 -2.59 18.88 1.86
C GLY A 174 -3.00 19.87 0.77
N CYS A 175 -2.54 19.65 -0.46
CA CYS A 175 -2.82 20.50 -1.62
C CYS A 175 -2.35 21.95 -1.43
N ASP A 176 -1.36 22.17 -0.57
CA ASP A 176 -0.77 23.47 -0.32
C ASP A 176 0.75 23.47 -0.52
N LYS A 177 1.32 24.67 -0.51
CA LYS A 177 2.75 24.88 -0.73
C LYS A 177 3.64 24.19 0.33
N GLU A 178 3.15 24.02 1.55
CA GLU A 178 3.93 23.43 2.65
C GLU A 178 4.03 21.91 2.49
N HIS A 179 3.00 21.29 1.91
CA HIS A 179 2.91 19.86 1.63
C HIS A 179 3.31 19.47 0.20
N GLY A 180 3.98 20.37 -0.53
CA GLY A 180 4.38 20.12 -1.93
C GLY A 180 3.20 19.86 -2.86
N PHE A 181 2.02 20.40 -2.52
CA PHE A 181 0.74 20.18 -3.19
C PHE A 181 0.24 18.71 -3.20
N GLN A 182 0.80 17.86 -2.35
CA GLN A 182 0.33 16.48 -2.16
C GLN A 182 -1.02 16.44 -1.45
N PRO A 183 -1.94 15.53 -1.81
CA PRO A 183 -3.21 15.39 -1.12
C PRO A 183 -3.00 14.99 0.35
N PRO A 184 -3.99 15.24 1.23
CA PRO A 184 -3.93 14.75 2.60
C PRO A 184 -3.72 13.24 2.65
N CYS A 185 -2.83 12.82 3.54
CA CYS A 185 -2.54 11.41 3.76
C CYS A 185 -3.79 10.67 4.24
N PRO A 186 -4.03 9.41 3.82
CA PRO A 186 -5.09 8.61 4.42
C PRO A 186 -4.81 8.35 5.90
N ASN A 187 -5.86 8.13 6.69
CA ASN A 187 -5.73 8.02 8.15
C ASN A 187 -5.24 6.67 8.70
N ASN A 188 -4.87 5.74 7.82
CA ASN A 188 -4.48 4.37 8.16
C ASN A 188 -3.17 3.93 7.49
N VAL A 189 -2.26 4.88 7.28
CA VAL A 189 -1.00 4.70 6.54
C VAL A 189 0.20 4.58 7.48
N VAL A 190 1.08 3.64 7.12
CA VAL A 190 2.47 3.59 7.57
C VAL A 190 3.33 3.85 6.34
N ASP A 191 3.97 5.00 6.31
CA ASP A 191 4.70 5.45 5.14
C ASP A 191 6.18 5.17 5.30
N GLY A 192 6.69 4.20 4.55
CA GLY A 192 7.94 3.52 4.86
C GLY A 192 9.08 3.86 3.91
N SER A 193 10.26 4.04 4.48
CA SER A 193 11.50 4.13 3.70
C SER A 193 11.80 2.83 2.94
N LYS A 194 12.62 2.96 1.89
CA LYS A 194 13.17 1.84 1.08
C LYS A 194 13.67 0.67 1.94
N ALA A 195 14.38 0.94 3.03
CA ALA A 195 14.90 -0.09 3.92
C ALA A 195 13.81 -0.94 4.60
N VAL A 196 12.66 -0.35 4.93
CA VAL A 196 11.54 -1.07 5.55
C VAL A 196 10.97 -2.09 4.56
N TRP A 197 10.70 -1.65 3.33
CA TRP A 197 10.20 -2.52 2.26
C TRP A 197 11.15 -3.66 1.93
N LYS A 198 12.46 -3.37 1.83
CA LYS A 198 13.50 -4.39 1.65
C LYS A 198 13.54 -5.40 2.79
N ALA A 199 13.48 -4.95 4.04
CA ALA A 199 13.52 -5.83 5.21
C ALA A 199 12.29 -6.75 5.30
N LEU A 200 11.13 -6.26 4.86
CA LEU A 200 9.92 -7.08 4.69
C LEU A 200 10.00 -8.02 3.49
N GLY A 201 11.02 -7.89 2.64
CA GLY A 201 11.25 -8.71 1.46
C GLY A 201 10.11 -8.65 0.46
N VAL A 202 9.45 -7.50 0.38
CA VAL A 202 8.49 -7.19 -0.67
C VAL A 202 9.29 -6.97 -1.96
N PRO A 203 8.92 -7.61 -3.09
CA PRO A 203 9.55 -7.32 -4.38
C PRO A 203 9.44 -5.84 -4.71
N GLU A 204 10.50 -5.22 -5.24
CA GLU A 204 10.47 -3.80 -5.64
C GLU A 204 9.36 -3.49 -6.66
N SER A 205 8.89 -4.49 -7.42
CA SER A 205 7.72 -4.35 -8.30
C SER A 205 6.40 -4.14 -7.58
N ASP A 206 6.34 -4.54 -6.31
CA ASP A 206 5.13 -4.56 -5.48
C ASP A 206 5.22 -3.49 -4.38
N TRP A 207 6.27 -2.67 -4.40
CA TRP A 207 6.31 -1.47 -3.56
C TRP A 207 5.18 -0.55 -4.01
N GLY A 208 4.45 -0.04 -3.02
CA GLY A 208 3.27 0.79 -3.25
C GLY A 208 3.60 2.07 -4.03
N GLU A 209 2.56 2.86 -4.33
CA GLU A 209 2.70 4.14 -5.01
C GLU A 209 3.59 5.08 -4.16
N ALA A 210 4.84 5.28 -4.60
CA ALA A 210 5.34 6.64 -4.64
C ALA A 210 4.41 7.35 -5.64
N GLU A 211 3.82 8.48 -5.26
CA GLU A 211 3.05 9.28 -6.19
C GLU A 211 3.99 9.75 -7.29
N VAL A 212 3.99 9.03 -8.41
CA VAL A 212 4.68 9.41 -9.63
C VAL A 212 3.78 10.45 -10.29
N THR A 213 3.95 11.69 -9.84
CA THR A 213 3.62 12.96 -10.51
C THR A 213 2.21 13.05 -11.09
N CYS A 214 1.40 13.90 -10.49
CA CYS A 214 0.00 14.03 -10.86
C CYS A 214 -0.25 15.29 -11.68
N PHE A 215 -0.62 15.10 -12.93
CA PHE A 215 -1.29 16.13 -13.74
C PHE A 215 -2.75 16.28 -13.31
N GLU A 216 -3.23 15.31 -12.52
CA GLU A 216 -4.56 15.29 -11.95
C GLU A 216 -4.74 16.36 -10.89
N LYS A 217 -6.00 16.76 -10.80
CA LYS A 217 -6.47 17.74 -9.84
C LYS A 217 -6.20 17.21 -8.43
N GLY A 218 -5.32 17.91 -7.71
CA GLY A 218 -4.85 17.59 -6.36
C GLY A 218 -4.21 16.20 -6.21
N GLY A 219 -3.38 15.81 -7.16
CA GLY A 219 -2.27 14.91 -6.85
C GLY A 219 -0.94 15.68 -6.75
N GLY A 220 0.19 15.02 -6.49
CA GLY A 220 1.49 15.66 -6.19
C GLY A 220 2.17 16.48 -7.30
N GLY A 221 1.51 16.80 -8.42
CA GLY A 221 1.99 17.80 -9.37
C GLY A 221 1.61 19.21 -8.94
N GLY A 222 2.15 20.22 -9.63
CA GLY A 222 1.90 21.62 -9.32
C GLY A 222 0.43 22.05 -9.54
N GLY A 223 0.21 23.35 -9.70
CA GLY A 223 -1.11 23.87 -10.07
C GLY A 223 -1.60 23.39 -11.44
N PRO A 224 -2.69 23.97 -11.95
CA PRO A 224 -3.17 23.65 -13.30
C PRO A 224 -2.05 23.86 -14.33
N SER A 225 -2.05 23.03 -15.37
CA SER A 225 -0.93 22.99 -16.32
C SER A 225 -0.68 24.33 -17.01
N GLU A 226 0.59 24.67 -17.25
CA GLU A 226 0.99 25.96 -17.84
C GLU A 226 0.47 26.16 -19.28
N CYS A 227 0.11 25.09 -20.00
CA CYS A 227 -0.36 25.21 -21.37
C CYS A 227 -1.83 25.65 -21.51
N ASP A 228 -2.73 25.15 -20.66
CA ASP A 228 -4.17 25.46 -20.74
C ASP A 228 -4.82 25.90 -19.43
N GLY A 229 -4.10 25.89 -18.32
CA GLY A 229 -4.66 26.19 -17.01
C GLY A 229 -5.66 25.14 -16.52
N HIS A 230 -5.58 23.89 -17.01
CA HIS A 230 -6.40 22.77 -16.56
C HIS A 230 -5.55 21.66 -15.96
N TYR A 231 -6.23 20.83 -15.17
CA TYR A 231 -5.74 19.53 -14.73
C TYR A 231 -6.09 18.46 -15.75
N HIS A 232 -5.26 17.45 -15.85
CA HIS A 232 -5.36 16.39 -16.84
C HIS A 232 -5.23 15.02 -16.17
N SER A 233 -5.90 13.99 -16.68
CA SER A 233 -5.82 12.67 -16.05
C SER A 233 -4.44 12.03 -16.21
N ASP A 234 -3.94 11.39 -15.15
CA ASP A 234 -2.68 10.65 -15.11
C ASP A 234 -2.73 9.37 -15.97
N ASP A 235 -3.94 8.94 -16.33
CA ASP A 235 -4.16 7.87 -17.31
C ASP A 235 -4.10 8.38 -18.77
N THR A 236 -3.81 9.67 -18.99
CA THR A 236 -3.55 10.27 -20.32
C THR A 236 -2.05 10.31 -20.62
N LEU A 237 -1.63 10.10 -21.86
CA LEU A 237 -0.21 10.19 -22.28
C LEU A 237 0.25 11.65 -22.38
N ILE A 238 0.61 12.25 -21.24
CA ILE A 238 1.02 13.65 -21.10
C ILE A 238 2.31 13.77 -20.29
N VAL A 239 2.99 14.90 -20.46
CA VAL A 239 4.25 15.23 -19.78
C VAL A 239 4.38 16.70 -19.43
N ALA A 240 5.20 16.98 -18.42
CA ALA A 240 5.81 18.28 -18.18
C ALA A 240 7.28 18.24 -18.61
N LEU A 241 7.78 19.35 -19.16
CA LEU A 241 9.18 19.47 -19.57
C LEU A 241 9.91 20.46 -18.66
N SER A 242 11.19 20.22 -18.40
CA SER A 242 12.05 21.20 -17.75
C SER A 242 11.97 22.57 -18.45
N THR A 243 12.11 23.67 -17.72
CA THR A 243 11.93 25.05 -18.24
C THR A 243 12.59 25.29 -19.60
N ARG A 244 13.84 24.82 -19.75
CA ARG A 244 14.59 24.98 -21.00
C ARG A 244 13.96 24.20 -22.16
N TRP A 245 13.46 23.00 -21.91
CA TRP A 245 12.84 22.15 -22.92
C TRP A 245 11.41 22.54 -23.23
N TYR A 246 10.66 22.98 -22.22
CA TYR A 246 9.32 23.59 -22.36
C TYR A 246 9.36 24.82 -23.29
N ASN A 247 10.47 25.57 -23.24
CA ASN A 247 10.80 26.65 -24.18
C ASN A 247 9.72 27.74 -24.21
N HIS A 248 9.40 28.29 -23.04
CA HIS A 248 8.40 29.37 -22.87
C HIS A 248 7.04 29.04 -23.53
N GLY A 249 6.58 27.80 -23.36
CA GLY A 249 5.31 27.32 -23.91
C GLY A 249 5.31 27.02 -25.41
N GLN A 250 6.43 27.19 -26.12
CA GLN A 250 6.49 26.87 -27.56
C GLN A 250 6.27 25.37 -27.86
N ARG A 251 6.40 24.51 -26.85
CA ARG A 251 6.10 23.07 -26.94
C ARG A 251 4.71 22.68 -26.47
N CYS A 252 3.88 23.61 -25.98
CA CYS A 252 2.53 23.29 -25.55
C CYS A 252 1.71 22.56 -26.62
N PHE A 253 1.03 21.50 -26.19
CA PHE A 253 0.20 20.62 -27.00
C PHE A 253 0.94 19.93 -28.17
N LYS A 254 2.27 20.00 -28.20
CA LYS A 254 3.08 19.24 -29.15
C LYS A 254 3.40 17.88 -28.56
N PHE A 255 3.49 16.89 -29.44
CA PHE A 255 3.90 15.55 -29.07
C PHE A 255 5.42 15.44 -29.08
N ILE A 256 5.94 14.64 -28.15
CA ILE A 256 7.32 14.20 -28.14
C ILE A 256 7.36 12.67 -28.18
N ASN A 257 8.44 12.12 -28.74
CA ASN A 257 8.74 10.69 -28.64
C ASN A 257 9.64 10.47 -27.43
N ILE A 258 9.23 9.61 -26.50
CA ILE A 258 10.02 9.21 -25.33
C ILE A 258 10.44 7.76 -25.53
N ASN A 259 11.74 7.49 -25.42
CA ASN A 259 12.33 6.18 -25.64
C ASN A 259 12.99 5.65 -24.38
N TYR A 260 12.69 4.39 -24.05
CA TYR A 260 13.23 3.65 -22.92
C TYR A 260 13.44 2.19 -23.32
N ASN A 261 14.68 1.67 -23.20
CA ASN A 261 15.02 0.26 -23.47
C ASN A 261 14.44 -0.33 -24.77
N GLY A 262 14.48 0.45 -25.87
CA GLY A 262 13.97 0.03 -27.18
C GLY A 262 12.44 0.09 -27.33
N LYS A 263 11.72 0.55 -26.31
CA LYS A 263 10.32 0.97 -26.38
C LYS A 263 10.24 2.47 -26.62
N SER A 264 9.19 2.90 -27.33
CA SER A 264 8.90 4.31 -27.56
C SER A 264 7.42 4.57 -27.32
N VAL A 265 7.09 5.72 -26.73
CA VAL A 265 5.73 6.24 -26.60
C VAL A 265 5.69 7.70 -27.04
N GLN A 266 4.56 8.11 -27.61
CA GLN A 266 4.27 9.52 -27.85
C GLN A 266 3.45 10.08 -26.70
N ALA A 267 3.86 11.22 -26.17
CA ALA A 267 3.14 11.94 -25.13
C ALA A 267 3.05 13.42 -25.46
N MET A 268 1.97 14.06 -25.02
CA MET A 268 1.71 15.47 -25.26
C MET A 268 2.30 16.33 -24.14
N VAL A 269 3.03 17.38 -24.51
CA VAL A 269 3.52 18.37 -23.54
C VAL A 269 2.35 19.24 -23.11
N ILE A 270 2.09 19.23 -21.81
CA ILE A 270 0.96 19.96 -21.21
C ILE A 270 1.41 20.94 -20.14
N ASP A 271 2.61 20.77 -19.59
CA ASP A 271 3.06 21.57 -18.45
C ASP A 271 4.57 21.89 -18.47
N GLU A 272 4.96 22.82 -17.60
CA GLU A 272 6.35 23.15 -17.28
C GLU A 272 6.74 22.60 -15.92
N CYS A 273 7.81 21.80 -15.90
CA CYS A 273 8.51 21.47 -14.66
C CYS A 273 9.53 22.59 -14.37
N ASP A 274 9.13 23.61 -13.60
CA ASP A 274 9.90 24.83 -13.37
C ASP A 274 11.24 24.55 -12.68
N SER A 275 12.34 24.70 -13.43
CA SER A 275 13.69 24.42 -12.96
C SER A 275 14.20 25.46 -11.93
N THR A 276 13.52 26.61 -11.81
CA THR A 276 13.79 27.61 -10.76
C THR A 276 13.11 27.27 -9.44
N ARG A 277 12.15 26.33 -9.44
CA ARG A 277 11.35 25.92 -8.28
C ARG A 277 11.58 24.48 -7.84
N GLY A 278 12.70 23.88 -8.24
CA GLY A 278 13.16 22.59 -7.73
C GLY A 278 13.22 21.47 -8.75
N CYS A 279 12.71 21.68 -9.97
CA CYS A 279 12.88 20.70 -11.05
C CYS A 279 14.32 20.70 -11.59
N LYS A 280 14.86 19.54 -11.98
CA LYS A 280 16.17 19.48 -12.68
C LYS A 280 16.01 19.97 -14.13
N ASP A 281 17.10 20.42 -14.76
CA ASP A 281 17.10 20.98 -16.12
C ASP A 281 16.91 19.93 -17.23
N ASP A 282 16.97 18.64 -16.89
CA ASP A 282 16.99 17.50 -17.82
C ASP A 282 15.81 16.52 -17.59
N ILE A 283 14.69 17.04 -17.12
CA ILE A 283 13.50 16.25 -16.77
C ILE A 283 12.45 16.24 -17.89
N VAL A 284 11.96 15.04 -18.17
CA VAL A 284 10.64 14.79 -18.76
C VAL A 284 9.81 14.19 -17.64
N ASP A 285 8.99 15.03 -17.03
CA ASP A 285 8.06 14.59 -16.00
C ASP A 285 6.85 13.97 -16.67
N ALA A 286 6.45 12.76 -16.28
CA ALA A 286 5.62 11.91 -17.11
C ALA A 286 4.49 11.27 -16.33
N SER A 287 3.28 11.32 -16.91
CA SER A 287 2.10 10.74 -16.28
C SER A 287 2.21 9.22 -16.11
N LYS A 288 1.44 8.67 -15.17
CA LYS A 288 1.35 7.22 -14.93
C LYS A 288 1.11 6.41 -16.20
N ALA A 289 0.32 6.92 -17.16
CA ALA A 289 0.10 6.29 -18.44
C ALA A 289 1.37 6.15 -19.28
N VAL A 290 2.25 7.14 -19.28
CA VAL A 290 3.53 7.12 -20.01
C VAL A 290 4.44 6.03 -19.46
N TRP A 291 4.58 5.94 -18.13
CA TRP A 291 5.35 4.88 -17.45
C TRP A 291 4.84 3.48 -17.79
N LYS A 292 3.51 3.29 -17.74
CA LYS A 292 2.85 2.03 -18.14
C LYS A 292 3.12 1.69 -19.61
N ALA A 293 2.99 2.67 -20.51
CA ALA A 293 3.14 2.47 -21.95
C ALA A 293 4.58 2.12 -22.36
N LEU A 294 5.57 2.71 -21.67
CA LEU A 294 6.99 2.37 -21.85
C LEU A 294 7.37 1.01 -21.23
N GLN A 295 6.46 0.39 -20.47
CA GLN A 295 6.70 -0.88 -19.77
C GLN A 295 7.90 -0.77 -18.82
N VAL A 296 8.07 0.38 -18.18
CA VAL A 296 9.13 0.58 -17.18
C VAL A 296 8.85 -0.34 -16.00
N PRO A 297 9.83 -1.15 -15.55
CA PRO A 297 9.68 -1.96 -14.35
C PRO A 297 9.30 -1.08 -13.16
N LYS A 298 8.30 -1.48 -12.39
CA LYS A 298 7.84 -0.73 -11.20
C LYS A 298 8.96 -0.41 -10.20
N SER A 299 10.00 -1.24 -10.15
CA SER A 299 11.21 -0.99 -9.33
C SER A 299 12.03 0.23 -9.74
N GLN A 300 11.75 0.82 -10.91
CA GLN A 300 12.39 2.02 -11.45
C GLN A 300 11.42 3.18 -11.60
N TRP A 301 10.21 3.07 -11.04
CA TRP A 301 9.27 4.19 -10.99
C TRP A 301 9.77 5.24 -9.99
N GLY A 302 9.52 6.51 -10.27
CA GLY A 302 10.09 7.67 -9.57
C GLY A 302 11.10 8.42 -10.44
N GLU A 303 12.23 7.79 -10.78
CA GLU A 303 13.24 8.39 -11.66
C GLU A 303 13.94 7.32 -12.52
N THR A 304 13.97 7.50 -13.84
CA THR A 304 14.73 6.63 -14.77
C THR A 304 15.30 7.44 -15.94
N SER A 305 16.38 6.94 -16.55
CA SER A 305 16.99 7.59 -17.71
C SER A 305 16.25 7.24 -19.00
N VAL A 306 15.81 8.26 -19.72
CA VAL A 306 15.16 8.15 -21.03
C VAL A 306 15.87 9.00 -22.07
N THR A 307 15.58 8.77 -23.34
CA THR A 307 15.91 9.73 -24.42
C THR A 307 14.62 10.20 -25.07
N TRP A 308 14.51 11.49 -25.38
CA TRP A 308 13.32 12.02 -26.04
C TRP A 308 13.68 12.87 -27.26
N SER A 309 12.72 13.02 -28.17
CA SER A 309 12.83 13.88 -29.34
C SER A 309 11.49 14.53 -29.66
N ASP A 310 11.50 15.58 -30.47
CA ASP A 310 10.28 16.06 -31.11
C ASP A 310 9.67 14.96 -31.99
N ALA A 311 8.33 14.95 -32.05
CA ALA A 311 7.56 14.04 -32.91
C ALA A 311 7.47 14.54 -34.36
#